data_AF-A0A378RJ56-F1
#
_entry.id   AF-A0A378RJ56-F1
#
_cell.length_a   1.000
_cell.length_b   1.000
_cell.length_c   1.000
_cell.angle_alpha   90.00
_cell.angle_beta   90.00
_cell.angle_gamma   90.00
#
_symmetry.space_group_name_H-M   'P 1'
#
loop_
_entity.id
_entity.type
_entity.pdbx_description
1 polymer ?
#
loop_
_entity_poly.entity_id
_entity_poly.type
_entity_poly.pdbx_seq_one_letter_code
_entity_poly.pdbx_strand_id
1 'polypeptide(L)' 'MIDSIVLHLEALKQNDFFEEFLVLLEKEKEQGRNYLNLSSIPIALHYRLIQENFTIKRIEKTIRYFLFFKKTVYSFKVEK' A
#
# COMPACT_ATOMS: atom_id res chain seq x y z
N MET A 1 25.42 2.52 -8.56
CA MET A 1 24.89 3.66 -9.35
C MET A 1 24.17 3.21 -10.62
N ILE A 2 24.51 2.05 -11.20
CA ILE A 2 23.74 1.40 -12.28
C ILE A 2 22.48 0.68 -11.74
N ASP A 3 22.51 0.16 -10.51
CA ASP A 3 21.41 -0.62 -9.94
C ASP A 3 20.12 0.18 -9.65
N SER A 4 20.21 1.47 -9.31
CA SER A 4 19.02 2.31 -9.11
C SER A 4 18.33 2.69 -10.42
N ILE A 5 19.06 2.65 -11.55
CA ILE A 5 18.54 2.96 -12.88
C ILE A 5 17.74 1.76 -13.43
N VAL A 6 18.19 0.53 -13.15
CA VAL A 6 17.46 -0.71 -13.49
C VAL A 6 16.15 -0.84 -12.69
N LEU A 7 16.18 -0.54 -11.39
CA LEU A 7 14.99 -0.47 -10.52
C LEU A 7 13.96 0.58 -10.99
N HIS A 8 14.42 1.68 -11.57
CA HIS A 8 13.58 2.76 -12.11
C HIS A 8 12.94 2.39 -13.46
N LEU A 9 13.61 1.56 -14.26
CA LEU A 9 13.14 1.13 -15.58
C LEU A 9 12.11 -0.01 -15.52
N GLU A 10 12.11 -0.84 -14.47
CA GLU A 10 11.09 -1.87 -14.27
C GLU A 10 9.79 -1.33 -13.64
N ALA A 11 9.87 -0.28 -12.81
CA ALA A 11 8.70 0.43 -12.28
C ALA A 11 7.84 1.07 -13.40
N LEU A 12 8.46 1.39 -14.54
CA LEU A 12 7.82 1.97 -15.73
C LEU A 12 6.98 0.97 -16.56
N LYS A 13 6.91 -0.32 -16.21
CA LYS A 13 6.14 -1.35 -16.96
C LYS A 13 4.82 -1.80 -16.30
N GLN A 14 4.43 -1.24 -15.15
CA GLN A 14 3.15 -1.54 -14.51
C GLN A 14 2.27 -0.29 -14.45
N ASN A 15 0.95 -0.48 -14.56
CA ASN A 15 -0.02 0.61 -14.40
C ASN A 15 0.21 1.29 -13.04
N ASP A 16 0.47 2.59 -13.10
CA ASP A 16 0.73 3.41 -11.94
C ASP A 16 -0.61 3.84 -11.32
N PHE A 17 -1.10 3.02 -10.37
CA PHE A 17 -2.37 3.23 -9.68
C PHE A 17 -2.34 4.37 -8.64
N PHE A 18 -1.36 5.26 -8.72
CA PHE A 18 -1.15 6.31 -7.72
C PHE A 18 -2.28 7.33 -7.71
N GLU A 19 -2.80 7.72 -8.88
CA GLU A 19 -3.93 8.66 -8.95
C GLU A 19 -5.20 8.06 -8.35
N GLU A 20 -5.50 6.79 -8.67
CA GLU A 20 -6.63 6.09 -8.06
C GLU A 20 -6.44 5.95 -6.54
N PHE A 21 -5.21 5.69 -6.09
CA PHE A 21 -4.90 5.68 -4.66
C PHE A 21 -5.20 7.02 -3.98
N LEU A 22 -4.80 8.14 -4.58
CA LEU A 22 -5.06 9.48 -4.03
C LEU A 22 -6.56 9.78 -3.95
N VAL A 23 -7.32 9.43 -4.99
CA VAL A 23 -8.78 9.61 -5.00
C VAL A 23 -9.43 8.80 -3.88
N LEU A 24 -9.01 7.56 -3.66
CA LEU A 24 -9.53 6.74 -2.57
C LEU A 24 -9.12 7.29 -1.20
N LEU A 25 -7.90 7.82 -1.07
CA LEU A 25 -7.44 8.42 0.18
C LEU A 25 -8.25 9.67 0.54
N GLU A 26 -8.55 10.55 -0.43
CA GLU A 26 -9.41 11.72 -0.20
C GLU A 26 -10.83 11.31 0.25
N LYS A 27 -11.42 10.28 -0.37
CA LYS A 27 -12.71 9.75 0.07
C LYS A 27 -12.70 9.23 1.51
N GLU A 28 -11.60 8.63 1.94
CA GLU A 28 -11.44 8.20 3.33
C GLU A 28 -11.28 9.40 4.28
N LYS A 29 -10.60 10.46 3.85
CA LYS A 29 -10.47 11.72 4.62
C LYS A 29 -11.82 12.41 4.81
N GLU A 30 -12.68 12.41 3.79
CA GLU A 30 -14.07 12.89 3.90
C GLU A 30 -14.85 12.15 5.00
N GLN A 31 -14.47 10.91 5.30
CA GLN A 31 -15.04 10.09 6.36
C GLN A 31 -14.27 10.19 7.69
N GLY A 32 -13.35 11.15 7.81
CA GLY A 32 -12.53 11.40 8.99
C GLY A 32 -11.34 10.45 9.16
N ARG A 33 -10.98 9.66 8.13
CA ARG A 33 -9.86 8.71 8.17
C ARG A 33 -8.73 9.18 7.25
N ASN A 34 -7.61 9.59 7.84
CA ASN A 34 -6.44 10.07 7.08
C ASN A 34 -5.50 8.94 6.62
N TYR A 35 -6.04 7.76 6.38
CA TYR A 35 -5.26 6.59 5.99
C TYR A 35 -6.08 5.64 5.14
N LEU A 36 -5.38 4.80 4.39
CA LEU A 36 -6.00 3.76 3.57
C LEU A 36 -5.44 2.39 3.95
N ASN A 37 -6.35 1.43 4.19
CA ASN A 37 -6.02 0.05 4.48
C ASN A 37 -6.05 -0.76 3.19
N LEU A 38 -4.88 -1.21 2.73
CA LEU A 38 -4.70 -2.04 1.53
C LEU A 38 -4.35 -3.47 1.94
N SER A 39 -4.91 -4.47 1.26
CA SER A 39 -4.49 -5.88 1.44
C SER A 39 -3.14 -6.15 0.78
N SER A 40 -2.81 -5.43 -0.30
CA SER A 40 -1.54 -5.47 -1.01
C SER A 40 -1.23 -4.11 -1.62
N ILE A 41 0.07 -3.83 -1.85
CA ILE A 41 0.52 -2.62 -2.53
C ILE A 41 1.35 -3.06 -3.74
N PRO A 42 0.96 -2.71 -4.98
CA PRO A 42 1.79 -2.92 -6.17
C PRO A 42 3.17 -2.29 -6.01
N ILE A 43 4.20 -2.93 -6.55
CA ILE A 43 5.60 -2.50 -6.35
C ILE A 43 5.82 -1.06 -6.86
N ALA A 44 5.28 -0.73 -8.03
CA ALA A 44 5.35 0.63 -8.59
C ALA A 44 4.71 1.67 -7.64
N LEU A 45 3.50 1.36 -7.14
CA LEU A 45 2.81 2.20 -6.16
C LEU A 45 3.62 2.33 -4.86
N HIS A 46 4.20 1.23 -4.37
CA HIS A 46 5.00 1.24 -3.15
C HIS A 46 6.21 2.18 -3.25
N TYR A 47 6.96 2.11 -4.36
CA TYR A 47 8.09 3.00 -4.59
C TYR A 47 7.66 4.45 -4.72
N ARG A 48 6.57 4.71 -5.45
CA ARG A 48 6.05 6.08 -5.62
C ARG A 48 5.57 6.66 -4.29
N LEU A 49 4.89 5.87 -3.46
CA LEU A 49 4.50 6.27 -2.11
C LEU A 49 5.71 6.63 -1.23
N ILE A 50 6.80 5.87 -1.31
CA ILE A 50 8.04 6.19 -0.58
C ILE A 50 8.66 7.51 -1.10
N GLN A 51 8.71 7.70 -2.42
CA GLN A 51 9.22 8.94 -3.03
C GLN A 51 8.41 10.17 -2.60
N GLU A 52 7.09 10.01 -2.46
CA GLU A 52 6.14 11.05 -2.05
C GLU A 52 6.02 11.20 -0.52
N ASN A 53 6.92 10.57 0.24
CA ASN A 53 7.01 10.61 1.71
C ASN A 53 5.75 10.10 2.44
N PHE A 54 5.02 9.15 1.87
CA PHE A 54 3.96 8.47 2.59
C PHE A 54 4.54 7.48 3.60
N THR A 55 3.89 7.38 4.75
CA THR A 55 4.18 6.37 5.75
C THR A 55 3.40 5.10 5.44
N ILE A 56 4.11 3.97 5.27
CA ILE A 56 3.53 2.66 5.01
C ILE A 56 3.77 1.78 6.24
N LYS A 57 2.69 1.43 6.95
CA LYS A 57 2.73 0.54 8.13
C LYS A 57 2.12 -0.80 7.80
N ARG A 58 2.83 -1.89 8.06
CA ARG A 58 2.28 -3.24 7.97
C ARG A 58 1.49 -3.55 9.25
N ILE A 59 0.27 -4.03 9.09
CA ILE A 59 -0.62 -4.44 10.18
C ILE A 59 -0.86 -5.94 10.03
N GLU A 60 -0.67 -6.65 11.12
CA GLU A 60 -0.99 -8.07 11.22
C GLU A 60 -2.36 -8.24 11.86
N LYS A 61 -3.25 -8.95 11.18
CA LYS A 61 -4.57 -9.28 11.72
C LYS A 61 -4.73 -10.78 11.78
N THR A 62 -4.88 -11.31 12.99
CA THR A 62 -5.24 -12.71 13.19
C THR A 62 -6.75 -12.85 13.04
N ILE A 63 -7.20 -13.55 12.01
CA ILE A 63 -8.61 -13.90 11.82
C ILE A 63 -8.82 -15.32 12.34
N ARG A 64 -9.78 -15.51 13.24
CA ARG A 64 -10.20 -16.84 13.70
C ARG A 64 -11.09 -17.46 12.63
N TYR A 65 -10.62 -18.56 12.05
CA TYR A 65 -11.44 -19.45 11.24
C TYR A 65 -12.10 -20.51 12.14
N PHE A 66 -13.14 -21.16 11.60
CA PHE A 66 -13.99 -22.11 12.32
C PHE A 66 -13.15 -23.23 12.99
N LEU A 67 -13.55 -23.64 14.21
CA LEU A 67 -12.99 -24.78 14.96
C LEU A 67 -11.44 -24.79 15.13
N PHE A 68 -10.84 -23.71 15.65
CA PHE A 68 -9.41 -23.62 16.08
C PHE A 68 -8.37 -23.20 15.03
N PHE A 69 -8.72 -23.09 13.74
CA PHE A 69 -7.77 -22.59 12.74
C PHE A 69 -7.62 -21.06 12.85
N LYS A 70 -6.41 -20.58 13.15
CA LYS A 70 -6.08 -19.14 13.12
C LYS A 70 -5.34 -18.84 11.83
N LYS A 71 -5.80 -17.84 11.07
CA LYS A 71 -5.10 -17.34 9.88
C LYS A 71 -4.60 -15.94 10.15
N THR A 72 -3.30 -15.72 9.95
CA THR A 72 -2.71 -14.38 9.94
C THR A 72 -2.88 -13.77 8.56
N VAL A 73 -3.49 -12.59 8.47
CA VAL A 73 -3.60 -11.80 7.25
C VAL A 73 -2.83 -10.51 7.44
N TYR A 74 -2.10 -10.11 6.42
CA TYR A 74 -1.36 -8.86 6.39
C TYR A 74 -2.18 -7.80 5.66
N SER A 75 -2.17 -6.60 6.21
CA SER A 75 -2.65 -5.39 5.54
C SER A 75 -1.62 -4.28 5.68
N PHE A 76 -1.74 -3.26 4.84
CA PHE A 76 -0.90 -2.09 4.86
C PHE A 76 -1.77 -0.87 5.13
N LYS A 77 -1.39 -0.10 6.13
CA LYS A 77 -1.94 1.23 6.39
C LYS A 77 -1.01 2.25 5.75
N VAL A 78 -1.52 2.98 4.77
CA VAL A 78 -0.79 4.08 4.12
C VAL A 78 -1.36 5.40 4.61
N GLU A 79 -0.53 6.25 5.19
CA GLU A 79 -0.91 7.57 5.73
C GLU A 79 0.10 8.63 5.28
N LYS A 80 -0.36 9.89 5.19
CA LYS A 80 0.47 11.06 4.91
C LYS A 80 0.59 11.93 6.14
#